data_AF-A0A5E4JRD8-F1
#
_entry.id   AF-A0A5E4JRD8-F1
#
_cell.length_a   1.000
_cell.length_b   1.000
_cell.length_c   1.000
_cell.angle_alpha   90.00
_cell.angle_beta   90.00
_cell.angle_gamma   90.00
#
_symmetry.space_group_name_H-M   'P 1'
#
loop_
_entity.id
_entity.type
_entity.pdbx_description
1 polymer ?
#
loop_
_entity_poly.entity_id
_entity_poly.type
_entity_poly.pdbx_seq_one_letter_code
_entity_poly.pdbx_strand_id
1 'polypeptide(L)'
;MNWQNIMEGTLASLLATGVTSLVGFLIYKTGKKSTLLKDPNKTGFEFSNFTPFSFGVIVTSFFVVLSGFSFYFQWENMPYLVTIAILVWMGTIWIYNDQCPKCKKIFKKEHVRREIISEERIPHTYYDKILYLYTDGNVKDTQSGKKKKTWTEIVRVVKDHFSCRGCGHNWNSSIKRITVNESDRPKPIRIKTNYKNPAYDF
;
A
#
# COMPACT_ATOMS: atom_id res chain seq x y z
N MET A 1 -21.38 42.07 -6.37
CA MET A 1 -21.10 40.64 -6.10
C MET A 1 -21.40 39.88 -7.40
N ASN A 2 -20.41 39.23 -8.00
CA ASN A 2 -20.51 38.72 -9.37
C ASN A 2 -21.21 37.35 -9.38
N TRP A 3 -22.36 37.23 -10.07
CA TRP A 3 -23.17 36.01 -10.13
C TRP A 3 -22.41 34.81 -10.71
N GLN A 4 -21.44 35.06 -11.60
CA GLN A 4 -20.55 34.04 -12.16
C GLN A 4 -19.75 33.31 -11.07
N ASN A 5 -19.16 34.05 -10.13
CA ASN A 5 -18.33 33.45 -9.06
C ASN A 5 -19.19 32.61 -8.09
N ILE A 6 -20.46 32.96 -7.92
CA ILE A 6 -21.40 32.22 -7.07
C ILE A 6 -21.78 30.89 -7.71
N MET A 7 -22.08 30.90 -9.02
CA MET A 7 -22.41 29.68 -9.77
C MET A 7 -21.22 28.73 -9.86
N GLU A 8 -20.01 29.25 -10.10
CA GLU A 8 -18.80 28.41 -10.17
C GLU A 8 -18.47 27.75 -8.83
N GLY A 9 -18.58 28.49 -7.71
CA GLY A 9 -18.36 27.94 -6.38
C GLY A 9 -19.39 26.88 -5.97
N THR A 10 -20.67 27.11 -6.29
CA THR A 10 -21.73 26.13 -6.01
C THR A 10 -21.58 24.89 -6.88
N LEU A 11 -21.27 25.03 -8.17
CA LEU A 11 -21.03 23.90 -9.07
C LEU A 11 -19.83 23.05 -8.61
N ALA A 12 -18.73 23.70 -8.20
CA ALA A 12 -17.54 23.01 -7.70
C ALA A 12 -17.84 22.21 -6.41
N SER A 13 -18.64 22.78 -5.49
CA SER A 13 -19.03 22.10 -4.25
C SER A 13 -19.95 20.89 -4.49
N LEU A 14 -20.87 20.99 -5.46
CA LEU A 14 -21.76 19.91 -5.88
C LEU A 14 -21.00 18.76 -6.55
N LEU A 15 -20.02 19.09 -7.39
CA LEU A 15 -19.16 18.10 -8.02
C LEU A 15 -18.26 17.42 -6.98
N ALA A 16 -17.68 18.16 -6.04
CA ALA A 16 -16.86 17.61 -4.97
C ALA A 16 -17.65 16.62 -4.09
N THR A 17 -18.86 16.99 -3.67
CA THR A 17 -19.73 16.12 -2.85
C THR A 17 -20.24 14.90 -3.61
N GLY A 18 -20.56 15.06 -4.90
CA GLY A 18 -20.92 13.95 -5.78
C GLY A 18 -19.79 12.95 -5.94
N VAL A 19 -18.56 13.43 -6.19
CA VAL A 19 -17.37 12.57 -6.33
C VAL A 19 -17.04 11.87 -5.01
N THR A 20 -17.08 12.55 -3.86
CA THR A 20 -16.82 11.91 -2.56
C THR A 20 -17.87 10.85 -2.22
N SER A 21 -19.14 11.09 -2.53
CA SER A 21 -20.21 10.09 -2.36
C SER A 21 -20.00 8.87 -3.27
N LEU A 22 -19.60 9.10 -4.52
CA LEU A 22 -19.39 8.04 -5.50
C LEU A 22 -18.16 7.19 -5.14
N VAL A 23 -17.07 7.82 -4.69
CA VAL A 23 -15.89 7.13 -4.15
C VAL A 23 -16.24 6.35 -2.88
N GLY A 24 -17.00 6.95 -1.95
CA GLY A 24 -17.49 6.26 -0.75
C GLY A 24 -18.34 5.03 -1.07
N PHE A 25 -19.22 5.13 -2.07
CA PHE A 25 -20.05 4.03 -2.55
C PHE A 25 -19.22 2.91 -3.21
N LEU A 26 -18.22 3.26 -4.03
CA LEU A 26 -17.31 2.29 -4.65
C LEU A 26 -16.45 1.56 -3.62
N ILE A 27 -15.96 2.26 -2.60
CA ILE A 27 -15.23 1.67 -1.48
C ILE A 27 -16.15 0.77 -0.64
N TYR A 28 -17.39 1.18 -0.35
CA TYR A 28 -18.37 0.34 0.33
C TYR A 28 -18.66 -0.96 -0.45
N LYS A 29 -18.88 -0.84 -1.76
CA LYS A 29 -19.18 -1.98 -2.64
C LYS A 29 -18.02 -2.97 -2.74
N THR A 30 -16.79 -2.46 -2.85
CA THR A 30 -15.57 -3.29 -2.88
C THR A 30 -15.28 -3.91 -1.50
N GLY A 31 -15.51 -3.17 -0.42
CA GLY A 31 -15.41 -3.66 0.96
C GLY A 31 -16.37 -4.81 1.27
N LYS A 32 -17.65 -4.70 0.88
CA LYS A 32 -18.68 -5.74 1.06
C LYS A 32 -18.35 -7.03 0.28
N LYS A 33 -17.71 -6.93 -0.88
CA LYS A 33 -17.29 -8.09 -1.68
C LYS A 33 -16.10 -8.83 -1.06
N SER A 34 -15.22 -8.12 -0.34
CA SER A 34 -14.08 -8.72 0.37
C SER A 34 -14.46 -9.45 1.67
N THR A 35 -15.59 -9.07 2.29
CA THR A 35 -16.11 -9.73 3.51
C THR A 35 -16.90 -11.00 3.21
N LEU A 36 -17.56 -11.09 2.04
CA LEU A 36 -18.30 -12.28 1.61
C LEU A 36 -17.42 -13.48 1.20
N LEU A 37 -16.10 -13.31 1.10
CA LEU A 37 -15.15 -14.40 0.81
C LEU A 37 -14.46 -14.96 2.07
N LYS A 38 -14.88 -14.55 3.28
CA LYS A 38 -14.36 -15.07 4.54
C LYS A 38 -15.43 -15.88 5.28
N ASP A 39 -15.30 -17.20 5.16
CA ASP A 39 -15.94 -18.26 5.94
C ASP A 39 -17.48 -18.34 5.96
N PRO A 40 -18.10 -19.37 5.35
CA PRO A 40 -19.55 -19.62 5.46
C PRO A 40 -20.00 -20.13 6.85
N ASN A 41 -19.10 -20.25 7.82
CA ASN A 41 -19.35 -20.90 9.12
C ASN A 41 -19.40 -19.96 10.33
N LYS A 42 -19.44 -18.63 10.13
CA LYS A 42 -19.67 -17.65 11.21
C LYS A 42 -21.01 -16.95 11.03
N THR A 43 -22.07 -17.60 11.49
CA THR A 43 -23.37 -16.98 11.76
C THR A 43 -23.25 -16.11 13.02
N GLY A 44 -22.87 -14.85 12.79
CA GLY A 44 -22.75 -13.87 13.86
C GLY A 44 -22.38 -12.51 13.27
N PHE A 45 -23.26 -11.96 12.44
CA PHE A 45 -23.13 -10.59 11.96
C PHE A 45 -23.53 -9.65 13.09
N GLU A 46 -22.64 -9.46 14.07
CA GLU A 46 -22.82 -8.40 15.06
C GLU A 46 -22.78 -7.04 14.36
N PHE A 47 -23.91 -6.34 14.40
CA PHE A 47 -24.12 -4.97 13.96
C PHE A 47 -23.35 -3.93 14.80
N SER A 48 -22.29 -4.32 15.51
CA SER A 48 -21.46 -3.43 16.33
C SER A 48 -20.35 -2.73 15.53
N ASN A 49 -20.16 -3.12 14.26
CA ASN A 49 -19.26 -2.45 13.32
C ASN A 49 -19.95 -1.28 12.58
N PHE A 50 -20.65 -0.39 13.30
CA PHE A 50 -20.93 0.94 12.76
C PHE A 50 -19.60 1.72 12.77
N THR A 51 -18.83 1.41 11.73
CA THR A 51 -17.38 1.56 11.67
C THR A 51 -16.91 3.02 11.76
N PRO A 52 -15.71 3.28 12.29
CA PRO A 52 -15.04 4.58 12.19
C PRO A 52 -14.92 5.10 10.74
N PHE A 53 -15.09 4.22 9.75
CA PHE A 53 -15.22 4.57 8.34
C PHE A 53 -16.51 5.36 8.05
N SER A 54 -17.67 4.91 8.52
CA SER A 54 -18.94 5.63 8.36
C SER A 54 -18.90 7.00 9.05
N PHE A 55 -18.34 7.06 10.26
CA PHE A 55 -18.10 8.34 10.95
C PHE A 55 -17.14 9.23 10.16
N GLY A 56 -16.07 8.65 9.59
CA GLY A 56 -15.12 9.36 8.76
C GLY A 56 -15.71 9.96 7.48
N VAL A 57 -16.60 9.24 6.81
CA VAL A 57 -17.31 9.75 5.62
C VAL A 57 -18.23 10.91 6.00
N ILE A 58 -18.95 10.81 7.12
CA ILE A 58 -19.82 11.90 7.60
C ILE A 58 -18.98 13.14 7.95
N VAL A 59 -17.88 12.97 8.68
CA VAL A 59 -16.99 14.07 9.09
C VAL A 59 -16.34 14.72 7.87
N THR A 60 -15.77 13.93 6.95
CA THR A 60 -15.14 14.49 5.74
C THR A 60 -16.14 15.21 4.84
N SER A 61 -17.35 14.66 4.67
CA SER A 61 -18.43 15.32 3.92
C SER A 61 -18.84 16.66 4.57
N PHE A 62 -18.92 16.70 5.90
CA PHE A 62 -19.20 17.94 6.64
C PHE A 62 -18.12 19.00 6.43
N PHE A 63 -16.83 18.61 6.47
CA PHE A 63 -15.72 19.54 6.22
C PHE A 63 -15.66 20.04 4.77
N VAL A 64 -16.03 19.22 3.79
CA VAL A 64 -16.12 19.66 2.37
C VAL A 64 -17.22 20.72 2.22
N VAL A 65 -18.40 20.54 2.82
CA VAL A 65 -19.49 21.53 2.77
C VAL A 65 -19.08 22.83 3.48
N LEU A 66 -18.45 22.72 4.66
CA LEU A 66 -17.91 23.87 5.41
C LEU A 66 -16.85 24.64 4.61
N SER A 67 -16.00 23.95 3.85
CA SER A 67 -14.98 24.58 3.02
C SER A 67 -15.60 25.42 1.89
N GLY A 68 -16.67 24.93 1.25
CA GLY A 68 -17.43 25.68 0.25
C GLY A 68 -18.13 26.91 0.84
N PHE A 69 -18.71 26.75 2.05
CA PHE A 69 -19.32 27.86 2.77
C PHE A 69 -18.29 28.93 3.19
N SER A 70 -17.09 28.49 3.59
CA SER A 70 -15.99 29.37 3.98
C SER A 70 -15.42 30.18 2.82
N PHE A 71 -15.36 29.58 1.63
CA PHE A 71 -14.99 30.28 0.41
C PHE A 71 -16.01 31.38 0.06
N TYR A 72 -17.29 31.12 0.28
CA TYR A 72 -18.36 32.11 0.10
C TYR A 72 -18.23 33.33 1.04
N PHE A 73 -17.77 33.12 2.28
CA PHE A 73 -17.56 34.19 3.27
C PHE A 73 -16.14 34.76 3.32
N GLN A 74 -15.27 34.42 2.35
CA GLN A 74 -13.87 34.89 2.28
C GLN A 74 -13.06 34.66 3.56
N TRP A 75 -13.27 33.53 4.23
CA TRP A 75 -12.47 33.17 5.40
C TRP A 75 -11.08 32.66 5.00
N GLU A 76 -10.08 33.55 5.05
CA GLU A 76 -8.70 33.29 4.59
C GLU A 76 -8.02 32.07 5.24
N ASN A 77 -8.42 31.69 6.45
CA ASN A 77 -7.77 30.61 7.23
C ASN A 77 -8.42 29.23 7.06
N MET A 78 -9.56 29.13 6.38
CA MET A 78 -10.30 27.87 6.27
C MET A 78 -9.64 26.73 5.47
N PRO A 79 -8.84 26.94 4.41
CA PRO A 79 -8.18 25.81 3.74
C PRO A 79 -7.20 25.09 4.69
N TYR A 80 -6.50 25.81 5.56
CA TYR A 80 -5.58 25.21 6.54
C TYR A 80 -6.31 24.34 7.56
N LEU A 81 -7.48 24.78 8.03
CA LEU A 81 -8.30 24.00 8.96
C LEU A 81 -8.78 22.68 8.34
N VAL A 82 -9.18 22.71 7.06
CA VAL A 82 -9.59 21.51 6.32
C VAL A 82 -8.41 20.55 6.15
N THR A 83 -7.23 21.04 5.78
CA THR A 83 -6.03 20.20 5.66
C THR A 83 -5.65 19.56 7.00
N ILE A 84 -5.68 20.32 8.10
CA ILE A 84 -5.41 19.81 9.45
C ILE A 84 -6.44 18.73 9.82
N ALA A 85 -7.72 18.95 9.54
CA ALA A 85 -8.77 17.96 9.81
C ALA A 85 -8.54 16.64 9.06
N ILE A 86 -8.12 16.70 7.79
CA ILE A 86 -7.78 15.51 6.99
C ILE A 86 -6.58 14.77 7.59
N LEU A 87 -5.53 15.49 7.99
CA LEU A 87 -4.34 14.89 8.62
C LEU A 87 -4.69 14.21 9.95
N VAL A 88 -5.49 14.85 10.81
CA VAL A 88 -5.97 14.27 12.07
C VAL A 88 -6.85 13.04 11.82
N TRP A 89 -7.69 13.08 10.79
CA TRP A 89 -8.53 11.95 10.40
C TRP A 89 -7.70 10.74 9.92
N MET A 90 -6.70 10.96 9.06
CA MET A 90 -5.79 9.89 8.63
C MET A 90 -4.99 9.32 9.81
N GLY A 91 -4.51 10.18 10.71
CA GLY A 91 -3.80 9.77 11.92
C GLY A 91 -4.65 8.92 12.86
N THR A 92 -5.92 9.32 13.08
CA THR A 92 -6.84 8.57 13.94
C THR A 92 -7.22 7.21 13.36
N ILE A 93 -7.44 7.11 12.03
CA ILE A 93 -7.65 5.81 11.35
C ILE A 93 -6.43 4.91 11.51
N TRP A 94 -5.24 5.48 11.31
CA TRP A 94 -4.00 4.71 11.43
C TRP A 94 -3.80 4.17 12.85
N ILE A 95 -4.01 5.00 13.87
CA ILE A 95 -3.98 4.59 15.27
C ILE A 95 -5.02 3.50 15.54
N TYR A 96 -6.26 3.67 15.07
CA TYR A 96 -7.33 2.70 15.28
C TYR A 96 -6.99 1.33 14.67
N ASN A 97 -6.41 1.31 13.47
CA ASN A 97 -6.03 0.08 12.79
C ASN A 97 -4.86 -0.65 13.47
N ASP A 98 -3.99 0.06 14.18
CA ASP A 98 -2.88 -0.54 14.92
C ASP A 98 -3.25 -0.95 16.36
N GLN A 99 -4.44 -0.56 16.84
CA GLN A 99 -4.91 -0.96 18.15
C GLN A 99 -5.15 -2.47 18.24
N CYS A 100 -4.76 -3.05 19.37
CA CYS A 100 -5.17 -4.40 19.69
C CYS A 100 -6.69 -4.47 19.92
N PRO A 101 -7.44 -5.34 19.23
CA PRO A 101 -8.90 -5.39 19.35
C PRO A 101 -9.38 -5.77 20.76
N LYS A 102 -8.58 -6.53 21.52
CA LYS A 102 -8.94 -6.98 22.87
C LYS A 102 -8.68 -5.92 23.94
N CYS A 103 -7.50 -5.28 23.93
CA CYS A 103 -7.11 -4.34 25.00
C CYS A 103 -7.05 -2.86 24.58
N LYS A 104 -7.37 -2.54 23.31
CA LYS A 104 -7.39 -1.18 22.73
C LYS A 104 -6.10 -0.37 22.90
N LYS A 105 -4.97 -1.04 23.16
CA LYS A 105 -3.64 -0.41 23.27
C LYS A 105 -2.96 -0.38 21.90
N ILE A 106 -2.32 0.74 21.59
CA ILE A 106 -1.62 1.02 20.33
C ILE A 106 -0.19 0.44 20.40
N PHE A 107 0.41 0.06 19.28
CA PHE A 107 1.82 -0.34 19.15
C PHE A 107 2.27 -1.52 20.03
N LYS A 108 1.39 -2.51 20.23
CA LYS A 108 1.72 -3.73 21.02
C LYS A 108 1.75 -5.01 20.20
N LYS A 109 1.85 -4.91 18.88
CA LYS A 109 1.90 -6.06 17.98
C LYS A 109 3.32 -6.62 17.93
N GLU A 110 3.49 -7.84 18.42
CA GLU A 110 4.77 -8.53 18.47
C GLU A 110 4.73 -9.77 17.58
N HIS A 111 5.80 -10.01 16.81
CA HIS A 111 5.93 -11.23 16.01
C HIS A 111 6.40 -12.36 16.93
N VAL A 112 5.57 -13.39 17.07
CA VAL A 112 5.83 -14.49 18.01
C VAL A 112 6.53 -15.64 17.32
N ARG A 113 6.03 -16.02 16.15
CA ARG A 113 6.50 -17.20 15.44
C ARG A 113 6.22 -17.08 13.95
N ARG A 114 7.18 -17.56 13.16
CA ARG A 114 6.97 -17.87 11.75
C ARG A 114 6.82 -19.37 11.58
N GLU A 115 5.73 -19.78 10.95
CA GLU A 115 5.47 -21.17 10.58
C GLU A 115 5.66 -21.32 9.07
N ILE A 116 6.37 -22.36 8.63
CA ILE A 116 6.56 -22.66 7.21
C ILE A 116 5.44 -23.63 6.82
N ILE A 117 4.51 -23.18 5.98
CA ILE A 117 3.39 -24.01 5.50
C ILE A 117 3.86 -24.94 4.39
N SER A 118 4.64 -24.40 3.44
CA SER A 118 5.18 -25.16 2.33
C SER A 118 6.48 -24.55 1.83
N GLU A 119 7.31 -25.40 1.24
CA GLU A 119 8.51 -25.02 0.52
C GLU A 119 8.40 -25.62 -0.88
N GLU A 120 8.46 -24.77 -1.90
CA GLU A 120 8.42 -25.14 -3.31
C GLU A 120 9.78 -24.83 -3.93
N ARG A 121 10.27 -25.76 -4.76
CA ARG A 121 11.55 -25.62 -5.48
C ARG A 121 11.25 -25.46 -6.96
N ILE A 122 11.48 -24.26 -7.48
CA ILE A 122 11.19 -23.93 -8.88
C ILE A 122 12.51 -23.89 -9.64
N PRO A 123 12.78 -24.87 -10.53
CA PRO A 123 13.99 -24.85 -11.34
C PRO A 123 13.87 -23.81 -12.46
N HIS A 124 14.83 -22.90 -12.54
CA HIS A 124 14.99 -21.95 -13.63
C HIS A 124 16.21 -22.30 -14.45
N THR A 125 16.05 -22.30 -15.77
CA THR A 125 17.19 -22.44 -16.69
C THR A 125 17.61 -21.07 -17.19
N TYR A 126 18.91 -20.79 -17.19
CA TYR A 126 19.46 -19.51 -17.62
C TYR A 126 20.79 -19.69 -18.36
N TYR A 127 21.20 -18.65 -19.07
CA TYR A 127 22.54 -18.51 -19.64
C TYR A 127 23.23 -17.36 -18.92
N ASP A 128 24.54 -17.48 -18.67
CA ASP A 128 25.29 -16.39 -18.02
C ASP A 128 25.17 -15.12 -18.87
N LYS A 129 24.77 -14.00 -18.27
CA LYS A 129 24.74 -12.71 -18.97
C LYS A 129 26.08 -12.01 -18.76
N ILE A 130 26.79 -11.70 -19.83
CA ILE A 130 28.08 -11.00 -19.82
C ILE A 130 27.83 -9.57 -20.28
N LEU A 131 28.12 -8.60 -19.41
CA LEU A 131 28.05 -7.18 -19.69
C LEU A 131 29.46 -6.65 -19.92
N TYR A 132 29.72 -6.17 -21.13
CA TYR A 132 30.93 -5.41 -21.42
C TYR A 132 30.65 -3.95 -21.06
N LEU A 133 31.47 -3.40 -20.17
CA LEU A 133 31.33 -2.03 -19.70
C LEU A 133 32.39 -1.13 -20.35
N TYR A 134 32.02 0.09 -20.66
CA TYR A 134 32.96 1.17 -20.94
C TYR A 134 33.77 1.53 -19.68
N THR A 135 34.81 2.34 -19.85
CA THR A 135 35.68 2.81 -18.75
C THR A 135 34.92 3.57 -17.65
N ASP A 136 33.85 4.29 -18.02
CA ASP A 136 32.94 5.02 -17.14
C ASP A 136 31.93 4.10 -16.40
N GLY A 137 31.92 2.80 -16.71
CA GLY A 137 31.01 1.81 -16.12
C GLY A 137 29.67 1.66 -16.84
N ASN A 138 29.42 2.43 -17.90
CA ASN A 138 28.22 2.28 -18.73
C ASN A 138 28.27 0.99 -19.56
N VAL A 139 27.11 0.43 -19.91
CA VAL A 139 27.04 -0.82 -20.68
C VAL A 139 27.36 -0.53 -22.14
N LYS A 140 28.43 -1.15 -22.64
CA LYS A 140 28.83 -1.16 -24.05
C LYS A 140 28.08 -2.21 -24.85
N ASP A 141 28.12 -3.44 -24.36
CA ASP A 141 27.53 -4.59 -25.05
C ASP A 141 27.05 -5.64 -24.04
N THR A 142 26.12 -6.48 -24.46
CA THR A 142 25.55 -7.57 -23.68
C THR A 142 25.59 -8.85 -24.49
N GLN A 143 26.28 -9.87 -23.98
CA GLN A 143 26.36 -11.18 -24.60
C GLN A 143 25.83 -12.27 -23.67
N SER A 144 25.26 -13.31 -24.27
CA SER A 144 24.85 -14.52 -23.55
C SER A 144 25.95 -15.57 -23.60
N GLY A 145 26.23 -16.19 -22.46
CA GLY A 145 27.14 -17.31 -22.34
C GLY A 145 26.65 -18.53 -23.13
N LYS A 146 27.57 -19.36 -23.58
CA LYS A 146 27.26 -20.52 -24.45
C LYS A 146 26.72 -21.74 -23.69
N LYS A 147 26.91 -21.78 -22.36
CA LYS A 147 26.50 -22.92 -21.52
C LYS A 147 25.17 -22.62 -20.82
N LYS A 148 24.20 -23.52 -21.00
CA LYS A 148 22.95 -23.53 -20.24
C LYS A 148 23.24 -23.97 -18.81
N LYS A 149 22.76 -23.20 -17.83
CA LYS A 149 22.86 -23.48 -16.40
C LYS A 149 21.48 -23.52 -15.77
N THR A 150 21.40 -24.10 -14.59
CA THR A 150 20.18 -24.19 -13.78
C THR A 150 20.41 -23.53 -12.43
N TRP A 151 19.42 -22.78 -11.99
CA TRP A 151 19.33 -22.25 -10.64
C TRP A 151 17.95 -22.62 -10.08
N THR A 152 17.91 -23.09 -8.84
CA THR A 152 16.66 -23.47 -8.19
C THR A 152 16.21 -22.35 -7.28
N GLU A 153 15.07 -21.75 -7.56
CA GLU A 153 14.43 -20.80 -6.65
C GLU A 153 13.73 -21.57 -5.53
N ILE A 154 13.98 -21.18 -4.28
CA ILE A 154 13.33 -21.75 -3.10
C ILE A 154 12.29 -20.75 -2.64
N VAL A 155 11.03 -21.07 -2.89
CA VAL A 155 9.89 -20.26 -2.49
C VAL A 155 9.25 -20.88 -1.26
N ARG A 156 9.21 -20.14 -0.15
CA ARG A 156 8.52 -20.56 1.07
C ARG A 156 7.20 -19.83 1.23
N VAL A 157 6.15 -20.57 1.52
CA VAL A 157 4.89 -20.02 2.01
C VAL A 157 4.97 -20.02 3.53
N VAL A 158 5.00 -18.83 4.11
CA VAL A 158 5.16 -18.62 5.56
C VAL A 158 3.90 -18.01 6.14
N LYS A 159 3.58 -18.42 7.36
CA LYS A 159 2.49 -17.90 8.17
C LYS A 159 3.10 -17.20 9.38
N ASP A 160 3.00 -15.88 9.39
CA ASP A 160 3.48 -15.06 10.50
C ASP A 160 2.39 -14.97 11.56
N HIS A 161 2.72 -15.39 12.78
CA HIS A 161 1.86 -15.29 13.95
C HIS A 161 2.25 -14.06 14.77
N PHE A 162 1.29 -13.18 15.00
CA PHE A 162 1.48 -11.97 15.80
C PHE A 162 0.61 -12.03 17.05
N SER A 163 1.16 -11.62 18.20
CA SER A 163 0.42 -11.53 19.46
C SER A 163 0.58 -10.16 20.12
N CYS A 164 -0.42 -9.78 20.90
CA CYS A 164 -0.41 -8.52 21.62
C CYS A 164 0.38 -8.67 22.91
N ARG A 165 1.50 -7.93 23.03
CA ARG A 165 2.33 -7.93 24.24
C ARG A 165 1.58 -7.56 25.52
N GLY A 166 0.48 -6.81 25.40
CA GLY A 166 -0.30 -6.35 26.55
C GLY A 166 -1.36 -7.33 27.06
N CYS A 167 -1.94 -8.18 26.21
CA CYS A 167 -3.07 -9.03 26.57
C CYS A 167 -3.08 -10.43 25.94
N GLY A 168 -2.03 -10.77 25.19
CA GLY A 168 -1.88 -12.06 24.51
C GLY A 168 -2.84 -12.29 23.34
N HIS A 169 -3.58 -11.27 22.88
CA HIS A 169 -4.46 -11.42 21.72
C HIS A 169 -3.66 -11.79 20.47
N ASN A 170 -4.01 -12.88 19.82
CA ASN A 170 -3.39 -13.32 18.58
C ASN A 170 -4.13 -12.74 17.38
N TRP A 171 -3.43 -11.97 16.55
CA TRP A 171 -3.99 -11.55 15.27
C TRP A 171 -4.06 -12.73 14.31
N ASN A 172 -5.07 -12.72 13.45
CA ASN A 172 -5.14 -13.66 12.34
C ASN A 172 -3.83 -13.60 11.55
N SER A 173 -3.15 -14.73 11.53
CA SER A 173 -1.88 -14.91 10.86
C SER A 173 -2.00 -14.61 9.36
N SER A 174 -1.12 -13.75 8.85
CA SER A 174 -1.04 -13.49 7.41
C SER A 174 -0.18 -14.56 6.74
N ILE A 175 -0.68 -15.15 5.67
CA ILE A 175 0.10 -16.03 4.80
C ILE A 175 0.82 -15.17 3.77
N LYS A 176 2.13 -15.35 3.65
CA LYS A 176 2.98 -14.64 2.70
C LYS A 176 3.87 -15.62 1.96
N ARG A 177 4.17 -15.32 0.71
CA ARG A 177 5.14 -16.04 -0.11
C ARG A 177 6.46 -15.27 -0.09
N ILE A 178 7.56 -15.94 0.24
CA ILE A 178 8.90 -15.35 0.28
C ILE A 178 9.87 -16.19 -0.54
N THR A 179 10.74 -15.55 -1.32
CA THR A 179 11.87 -16.22 -1.98
C THR A 179 13.06 -16.20 -1.03
N VAL A 180 13.57 -17.37 -0.67
CA VAL A 180 14.59 -17.53 0.37
C VAL A 180 15.99 -17.22 -0.15
N ASN A 181 16.26 -17.60 -1.39
CA ASN A 181 17.59 -17.56 -2.00
C ASN A 181 17.70 -16.51 -3.10
N GLU A 182 17.02 -15.38 -2.94
CA GLU A 182 17.05 -14.28 -3.90
C GLU A 182 18.48 -13.72 -4.09
N SER A 183 19.31 -13.75 -3.04
CA SER A 183 20.73 -13.39 -3.08
C SER A 183 21.56 -14.25 -4.03
N ASP A 184 21.17 -15.51 -4.18
CA ASP A 184 21.89 -16.52 -4.95
C ASP A 184 21.48 -16.51 -6.43
N ARG A 185 20.57 -15.59 -6.79
CA ARG A 185 20.13 -15.41 -8.16
C ARG A 185 21.33 -15.07 -9.04
N PRO A 186 21.46 -15.69 -10.23
CA PRO A 186 22.59 -15.45 -11.12
C PRO A 186 22.75 -13.97 -11.45
N LYS A 187 23.91 -13.42 -11.14
CA LYS A 187 24.25 -12.03 -11.45
C LYS A 187 24.99 -11.95 -12.79
N PRO A 188 24.80 -10.87 -13.55
CA PRO A 188 25.55 -10.69 -14.77
C PRO A 188 27.04 -10.55 -14.46
N ILE A 189 27.88 -11.23 -15.24
CA ILE A 189 29.33 -11.07 -15.23
C ILE A 189 29.63 -9.72 -15.87
N ARG A 190 30.40 -8.87 -15.19
CA ARG A 190 30.75 -7.53 -15.68
C ARG A 190 32.22 -7.51 -16.06
N ILE A 191 32.52 -7.16 -17.31
CA ILE A 191 33.88 -7.06 -17.84
C ILE A 191 34.11 -5.61 -18.24
N LYS A 192 35.04 -4.91 -17.57
CA LYS A 192 35.46 -3.57 -17.98
C LYS A 192 36.32 -3.65 -19.23
N THR A 193 36.03 -2.79 -20.19
CA THR A 193 36.80 -2.65 -21.42
C THR A 193 37.59 -1.34 -21.41
N ASN A 194 38.62 -1.25 -22.24
CA ASN A 194 39.44 -0.03 -22.37
C ASN A 194 38.80 1.05 -23.27
N TYR A 195 37.56 0.83 -23.72
CA TYR A 195 36.87 1.78 -24.59
C TYR A 195 36.24 2.90 -23.75
N LYS A 196 36.41 4.14 -24.20
CA LYS A 196 35.63 5.28 -23.71
C LYS A 196 34.20 5.21 -24.25
N ASN A 197 33.28 5.77 -23.48
CA ASN A 197 31.90 5.87 -23.90
C ASN A 197 31.77 7.02 -24.91
N PRO A 198 31.34 6.76 -26.15
CA PRO A 198 31.26 7.78 -27.19
C PRO A 198 30.23 8.89 -26.88
N ALA A 199 29.33 8.68 -25.92
CA ALA A 199 28.37 9.69 -25.49
C ALA A 199 29.00 10.89 -24.75
N TYR A 200 30.25 10.76 -24.29
CA TYR A 200 30.97 11.78 -23.50
C TYR A 200 32.29 12.24 -24.14
N ASP A 201 32.60 11.81 -25.37
CA ASP A 201 33.75 12.32 -26.13
C ASP A 201 33.34 13.56 -26.96
N PHE A 202 32.79 14.58 -26.28
CA PHE A 202 32.53 15.93 -26.83
C PHE A 202 33.45 16.95 -26.19
#